data_AF-A0A9X0A5M7-F1
#
_entry.id   AF-A0A9X0A5M7-F1
#
_cell.length_a   1.000
_cell.length_b   1.000
_cell.length_c   1.000
_cell.angle_alpha   90.00
_cell.angle_beta   90.00
_cell.angle_gamma   90.00
#
_symmetry.space_group_name_H-M   'P 1'
#
loop_
_entity.id
_entity.type
_entity.pdbx_description
1 polymer ?
#
loop_
_entity_poly.entity_id
_entity_poly.type
_entity_poly.pdbx_seq_one_letter_code
_entity_poly.pdbx_strand_id
1 'polypeptide(L)'
;MTPRMMWWKIFSTRLQGIFPRKRGTPISKTPVNVTLTGPELTTLTLVDLPGAHFANDDPRMNHMTQSLVLEYIEKNTNSIIVIVSEVGDPTGDSAINLVMQKAADFRSRTICALTKPDKLRDSDDMGKRVAMNESSFTLEDNRFILLRGKDGTDPNEKDWDAEMTRIKEKKWFGRHKQYKDIQHVCGIDRLMDTMISLLAEKMITEIPILVRQMKQRKTEVDEMLKELEDSEVPESSEGKGRSRYEAEE
;
A
#
# COMPACT_ATOMS: atom_id res chain seq x y z
N MET A 1 -23.03 -22.80 -19.22
CA MET A 1 -22.00 -22.11 -20.02
C MET A 1 -21.18 -21.26 -19.07
N THR A 2 -20.00 -21.73 -18.71
CA THR A 2 -19.09 -21.09 -17.74
C THR A 2 -18.06 -20.24 -18.49
N PRO A 3 -17.81 -18.99 -18.09
CA PRO A 3 -16.77 -18.19 -18.72
C PRO A 3 -15.40 -18.64 -18.21
N ARG A 4 -14.55 -19.07 -19.15
CA ARG A 4 -13.13 -19.38 -18.94
C ARG A 4 -12.39 -18.08 -18.64
N MET A 5 -11.96 -17.91 -17.41
CA MET A 5 -11.20 -16.74 -16.96
C MET A 5 -9.71 -16.98 -17.19
N MET A 6 -9.24 -16.42 -18.30
CA MET A 6 -7.88 -16.52 -18.85
C MET A 6 -6.93 -15.54 -18.12
N TRP A 7 -6.65 -15.75 -16.83
CA TRP A 7 -5.90 -14.76 -16.03
C TRP A 7 -4.37 -14.90 -16.04
N TRP A 8 -3.80 -15.91 -16.69
CA TRP A 8 -2.34 -16.17 -16.59
C TRP A 8 -1.57 -16.13 -17.92
N LYS A 9 -2.19 -15.69 -19.02
CA LYS A 9 -1.51 -15.62 -20.33
C LYS A 9 -1.12 -14.23 -20.83
N ILE A 10 -1.26 -13.17 -20.03
CA ILE A 10 -0.83 -11.80 -20.42
C ILE A 10 0.47 -11.39 -19.69
N PHE A 11 1.33 -12.35 -19.35
CA PHE A 11 2.76 -12.09 -19.13
C PHE A 11 3.53 -12.39 -20.41
N SER A 12 3.23 -11.68 -21.48
CA SER A 12 4.17 -11.55 -22.58
C SER A 12 3.86 -10.32 -23.42
N THR A 13 4.92 -9.53 -23.60
CA THR A 13 5.15 -8.51 -24.64
C THR A 13 4.88 -7.04 -24.29
N ARG A 14 6.02 -6.33 -24.27
CA ARG A 14 6.26 -4.94 -24.69
C ARG A 14 6.23 -3.85 -23.61
N LEU A 15 7.27 -3.86 -22.78
CA LEU A 15 7.80 -2.63 -22.18
C LEU A 15 8.55 -1.84 -23.26
N GLN A 16 8.01 -0.70 -23.68
CA GLN A 16 8.80 0.36 -24.33
C GLN A 16 8.95 1.51 -23.34
N GLY A 17 10.20 1.88 -23.04
CA GLY A 17 10.54 2.98 -22.14
C GLY A 17 12.04 2.98 -21.86
N ILE A 18 12.81 3.49 -22.81
CA ILE A 18 14.26 3.62 -22.77
C ILE A 18 14.62 4.83 -21.90
N PHE A 19 15.33 4.59 -20.79
CA PHE A 19 16.22 5.58 -20.17
C PHE A 19 17.55 4.90 -19.82
N PRO A 20 18.70 5.54 -20.13
CA PRO A 20 20.00 4.94 -19.87
C PRO A 20 20.24 4.86 -18.36
N ARG A 21 20.17 3.66 -17.79
CA ARG A 21 20.61 3.40 -16.41
C ARG A 21 22.11 3.64 -16.31
N LYS A 22 22.56 4.58 -15.47
CA LYS A 22 23.91 4.50 -14.90
C LYS A 22 23.94 3.26 -14.00
N ARG A 23 24.83 2.30 -14.30
CA ARG A 23 25.07 1.13 -13.45
C ARG A 23 25.60 1.63 -12.11
N GLY A 24 24.90 1.40 -10.99
CA GLY A 24 25.46 1.76 -9.68
C GLY A 24 24.57 1.81 -8.44
N THR A 25 23.23 1.74 -8.51
CA THR A 25 22.41 1.72 -7.28
C THR A 25 21.46 0.51 -7.24
N PRO A 26 21.55 -0.36 -6.21
CA PRO A 26 20.67 -1.51 -6.04
C PRO A 26 19.19 -1.14 -5.83
N ILE A 27 18.93 0.05 -5.29
CA ILE A 27 17.59 0.54 -4.93
C ILE A 27 17.34 1.89 -5.60
N SER A 28 16.15 2.07 -6.17
CA SER A 28 15.70 3.32 -6.79
C SER A 28 14.52 3.89 -6.02
N LYS A 29 14.52 5.22 -5.83
CA LYS A 29 13.36 5.94 -5.28
C LYS A 29 12.24 6.15 -6.31
N THR A 30 12.48 5.81 -7.57
CA THR A 30 11.50 6.00 -8.65
C THR A 30 10.45 4.88 -8.59
N PRO A 31 9.16 5.20 -8.39
CA PRO A 31 8.13 4.17 -8.35
C PRO A 31 7.90 3.55 -9.72
N VAL A 32 7.55 2.26 -9.74
CA VAL A 32 7.07 1.56 -10.93
C VAL A 32 5.54 1.54 -10.87
N ASN A 33 4.90 2.31 -11.75
CA ASN A 33 3.45 2.35 -11.82
C ASN A 33 2.94 1.35 -12.85
N VAL A 34 2.07 0.42 -12.41
CA VAL A 34 1.38 -0.53 -13.27
C VAL A 34 -0.11 -0.26 -13.17
N THR A 35 -0.72 0.17 -14.27
CA THR A 35 -2.16 0.45 -14.34
C THR A 35 -2.87 -0.67 -15.09
N LEU A 36 -3.77 -1.37 -14.40
CA LEU A 36 -4.67 -2.35 -15.00
C LEU A 36 -6.07 -1.73 -15.13
N THR A 37 -6.66 -1.81 -16.32
CA THR A 37 -8.02 -1.28 -16.58
C THR A 37 -8.90 -2.36 -17.18
N GLY A 38 -10.15 -2.41 -16.74
CA GLY A 38 -11.11 -3.41 -17.19
C GLY A 38 -12.47 -3.23 -16.52
N PRO A 39 -13.57 -3.64 -17.18
CA PRO A 39 -14.92 -3.45 -16.67
C PRO A 39 -15.23 -4.29 -15.42
N GLU A 40 -14.49 -5.38 -15.20
CA GLU A 40 -14.63 -6.27 -14.04
C GLU A 40 -13.59 -6.00 -12.93
N LEU A 41 -12.74 -4.97 -13.10
CA LEU A 41 -11.69 -4.65 -12.13
C LEU A 41 -12.16 -3.61 -11.10
N THR A 42 -11.93 -3.90 -9.83
CA THR A 42 -12.17 -2.95 -8.74
C THR A 42 -11.13 -1.84 -8.77
N THR A 43 -11.55 -0.59 -8.53
CA THR A 43 -10.64 0.55 -8.36
C THR A 43 -9.87 0.43 -7.04
N LEU A 44 -8.71 -0.22 -7.08
CA LEU A 44 -7.81 -0.39 -5.95
C LEU A 44 -6.38 -0.02 -6.36
N THR A 45 -5.70 0.76 -5.52
CA THR A 45 -4.27 1.03 -5.66
C THR A 45 -3.52 0.20 -4.64
N LEU A 46 -2.71 -0.76 -5.11
CA LEU A 46 -1.78 -1.50 -4.27
C LEU A 46 -0.38 -0.92 -4.48
N VAL A 47 0.30 -0.57 -3.39
CA VAL A 47 1.70 -0.13 -3.43
C VAL A 47 2.54 -1.17 -2.73
N ASP A 48 3.44 -1.78 -3.49
CA ASP A 48 4.46 -2.67 -2.96
C ASP A 48 5.67 -1.84 -2.52
N LEU A 49 6.03 -1.96 -1.25
CA LEU A 49 7.20 -1.31 -0.68
C LEU A 49 8.31 -2.35 -0.53
N PRO A 50 9.59 -1.99 -0.70
CA PRO A 50 10.66 -2.97 -0.57
C PRO A 50 10.62 -3.59 0.83
N GLY A 51 10.74 -4.91 0.89
CA GLY A 51 10.63 -5.64 2.15
C GLY A 51 11.62 -5.13 3.20
N ALA A 52 11.16 -5.04 4.45
CA ALA A 52 11.98 -4.65 5.60
C ALA A 52 13.03 -5.70 6.01
N HIS A 53 13.42 -6.58 5.07
CA HIS A 53 14.48 -7.54 5.29
C HIS A 53 15.81 -6.81 5.26
N PHE A 54 16.42 -6.69 6.44
CA PHE A 54 17.77 -6.20 6.69
C PHE A 54 18.90 -7.04 6.09
N ALA A 55 18.59 -7.92 5.14
CA ALA A 55 19.48 -8.96 4.64
C ALA A 55 20.50 -8.46 3.61
N ASN A 56 20.65 -7.14 3.44
CA ASN A 56 21.80 -6.58 2.73
C ASN A 56 22.93 -6.32 3.72
N ASP A 57 24.13 -6.82 3.42
CA ASP A 57 25.37 -6.51 4.14
C ASP A 57 25.77 -5.02 4.07
N ASP A 58 25.03 -4.17 3.33
CA ASP A 58 25.23 -2.72 3.27
C ASP A 58 24.22 -1.98 4.17
N PRO A 59 24.65 -1.46 5.34
CA PRO A 59 23.81 -0.66 6.23
C PRO A 59 23.15 0.55 5.56
N ARG A 60 23.79 1.14 4.53
CA ARG A 60 23.24 2.30 3.81
C ARG A 60 22.03 1.94 2.97
N MET A 61 22.01 0.73 2.40
CA MET A 61 20.86 0.22 1.65
C MET A 61 19.67 -0.06 2.55
N ASN A 62 19.93 -0.62 3.74
CA ASN A 62 18.89 -0.83 4.74
C ASN A 62 18.28 0.51 5.20
N HIS A 63 19.12 1.50 5.52
CA HIS A 63 18.65 2.84 5.92
C HIS A 63 17.85 3.54 4.80
N MET A 64 18.31 3.45 3.55
CA MET A 64 17.60 4.02 2.40
C MET A 64 16.22 3.37 2.22
N THR A 65 16.15 2.03 2.35
CA THR A 65 14.90 1.27 2.24
C THR A 65 13.91 1.67 3.33
N GLN A 66 14.38 1.71 4.58
CA GLN A 66 13.55 2.14 5.71
C GLN A 66 13.05 3.56 5.52
N SER A 67 13.93 4.49 5.10
CA SER A 67 13.55 5.88 4.86
C SER A 67 12.44 5.99 3.80
N LEU A 68 12.52 5.19 2.74
CA LEU A 68 11.49 5.15 1.69
C LEU A 68 10.14 4.65 2.20
N VAL A 69 10.15 3.57 2.99
CA VAL A 69 8.94 3.02 3.61
C VAL A 69 8.29 4.06 4.53
N LEU A 70 9.10 4.66 5.42
CA LEU A 70 8.62 5.64 6.39
C LEU A 70 8.09 6.92 5.73
N GLU A 71 8.79 7.45 4.73
CA GLU A 71 8.35 8.63 3.97
C GLU A 71 7.00 8.37 3.28
N TYR A 72 6.83 7.16 2.71
CA TYR A 72 5.58 6.79 2.07
C TYR A 72 4.43 6.69 3.07
N ILE A 73 4.65 6.05 4.22
CA ILE A 73 3.64 5.83 5.26
C ILE A 73 3.23 7.13 5.95
N GLU A 74 4.16 8.05 6.14
CA GLU A 74 3.95 9.38 6.72
C GLU A 74 3.16 10.29 5.75
N LYS A 75 3.47 10.25 4.46
CA LYS A 75 2.76 11.04 3.45
C LYS A 75 1.34 10.54 3.15
N ASN A 76 1.10 9.24 3.28
CA ASN A 76 -0.17 8.61 2.90
C ASN A 76 -0.96 8.14 4.13
N THR A 77 -1.40 9.07 4.99
CA THR A 77 -2.15 8.79 6.22
C THR A 77 -3.48 8.05 5.96
N ASN A 78 -4.11 8.30 4.81
CA ASN A 78 -5.40 7.69 4.45
C ASN A 78 -5.27 6.28 3.87
N SER A 79 -4.05 5.76 3.72
CA SER A 79 -3.82 4.39 3.25
C SER A 79 -4.04 3.34 4.34
N ILE A 80 -4.35 2.11 3.93
CA ILE A 80 -4.29 0.93 4.79
C ILE A 80 -2.88 0.35 4.69
N ILE A 81 -2.32 -0.03 5.82
CA ILE A 81 -1.04 -0.73 5.88
C ILE A 81 -1.32 -2.22 6.02
N VAL A 82 -0.75 -3.03 5.13
CA VAL A 82 -0.73 -4.49 5.29
C VAL A 82 0.70 -4.92 5.56
N ILE A 83 0.94 -5.44 6.76
CA ILE A 83 2.23 -6.03 7.13
C ILE A 83 2.14 -7.53 6.95
N VAL A 84 3.04 -8.10 6.14
CA VAL A 84 3.13 -9.54 5.93
C VAL A 84 4.34 -10.05 6.68
N SER A 85 4.10 -10.87 7.70
CA SER A 85 5.14 -11.43 8.56
C SER A 85 4.92 -12.93 8.74
N GLU A 86 5.95 -13.68 9.08
CA GLU A 86 5.76 -15.07 9.52
C GLU A 86 5.14 -15.08 10.92
N VAL A 87 4.43 -16.16 11.29
CA VAL A 87 3.90 -16.28 12.65
C VAL A 87 5.06 -16.26 13.66
N GLY A 88 5.01 -15.33 14.61
CA GLY A 88 5.98 -15.15 15.67
C GLY A 88 5.52 -14.08 16.67
N ASP A 89 6.39 -13.70 17.60
CA ASP A 89 6.12 -12.62 18.55
C ASP A 89 6.12 -11.25 17.81
N PRO A 90 4.98 -10.52 17.77
CA PRO A 90 4.91 -9.25 17.06
C PRO A 90 5.84 -8.17 17.61
N THR A 91 6.22 -8.25 18.88
CA THR A 91 7.12 -7.25 19.50
C THR A 91 8.53 -7.31 18.93
N GLY A 92 8.94 -8.48 18.44
CA GLY A 92 10.23 -8.69 17.78
C GLY A 92 10.20 -8.44 16.27
N ASP A 93 9.03 -8.18 15.69
CA ASP A 93 8.89 -8.04 14.24
C ASP A 93 9.44 -6.70 13.76
N SER A 94 10.35 -6.75 12.80
CA SER A 94 11.03 -5.56 12.30
C SER A 94 10.15 -4.64 11.48
N ALA A 95 9.20 -5.19 10.72
CA ALA A 95 8.30 -4.41 9.90
C ALA A 95 7.30 -3.68 10.79
N ILE A 96 6.73 -4.36 11.79
CA ILE A 96 5.86 -3.75 12.81
C ILE A 96 6.61 -2.62 13.51
N ASN A 97 7.81 -2.90 14.05
CA ASN A 97 8.61 -1.90 14.77
C ASN A 97 9.02 -0.72 13.88
N LEU A 98 9.33 -0.95 12.61
CA LEU A 98 9.65 0.12 11.66
C LEU A 98 8.44 1.02 11.45
N VAL A 99 7.30 0.45 11.06
CA VAL A 99 6.10 1.22 10.71
C VAL A 99 5.57 2.03 11.91
N MET A 100 5.61 1.45 13.11
CA MET A 100 5.19 2.12 14.34
C MET A 100 5.96 3.42 14.64
N GLN A 101 7.16 3.62 14.11
CA GLN A 101 7.93 4.85 14.32
C GLN A 101 7.27 6.09 13.73
N LYS A 102 6.45 5.92 12.68
CA LYS A 102 5.86 7.02 11.91
C LYS A 102 4.34 6.95 11.74
N ALA A 103 3.74 5.77 11.91
CA ALA A 103 2.29 5.63 11.86
C ALA A 103 1.67 5.92 13.23
N ALA A 104 1.31 7.17 13.53
CA ALA A 104 0.63 7.54 14.78
C ALA A 104 -0.71 6.80 14.97
N ASP A 105 -1.39 6.51 13.87
CA ASP A 105 -2.64 5.77 13.75
C ASP A 105 -2.42 4.26 13.47
N PHE A 106 -1.22 3.74 13.75
CA PHE A 106 -0.82 2.36 13.41
C PHE A 106 -1.89 1.31 13.75
N ARG A 107 -2.46 1.38 14.96
CA ARG A 107 -3.39 0.36 15.46
C ARG A 107 -4.71 0.29 14.70
N SER A 108 -5.16 1.42 14.13
CA SER A 108 -6.46 1.51 13.44
C SER A 108 -6.35 1.33 11.93
N ARG A 109 -5.20 1.64 11.32
CA ARG A 109 -5.01 1.51 9.87
C ARG A 109 -4.17 0.34 9.40
N THR A 110 -3.73 -0.54 10.31
CA THR A 110 -2.83 -1.66 9.98
C THR A 110 -3.54 -3.00 10.10
N ILE A 111 -3.32 -3.85 9.11
CA ILE A 111 -3.65 -5.28 9.13
C ILE A 111 -2.33 -6.05 9.10
N CYS A 112 -2.16 -6.99 10.03
CA CYS A 112 -1.00 -7.88 10.08
C CYS A 112 -1.41 -9.25 9.55
N ALA A 113 -0.92 -9.60 8.37
CA ALA A 113 -1.06 -10.91 7.76
C ALA A 113 0.07 -11.84 8.24
N LEU A 114 -0.28 -12.78 9.12
CA LEU A 114 0.63 -13.74 9.73
C LEU A 114 0.71 -15.02 8.87
N THR A 115 1.85 -15.25 8.26
CA THR A 115 2.06 -16.29 7.25
C THR A 115 2.81 -17.51 7.80
N LYS A 116 2.75 -18.60 7.03
CA LYS A 116 3.43 -19.87 7.33
C LYS A 116 3.07 -20.49 8.70
N PRO A 117 1.80 -20.47 9.14
CA PRO A 117 1.40 -21.10 10.40
C PRO A 117 1.63 -22.62 10.40
N ASP A 118 1.78 -23.23 9.22
CA ASP A 118 2.08 -24.65 8.99
C ASP A 118 3.54 -25.03 9.26
N LYS A 119 4.45 -24.05 9.39
CA LYS A 119 5.86 -24.30 9.76
C LYS A 119 6.05 -24.42 11.28
N LEU A 120 5.05 -24.03 12.06
CA LEU A 120 5.04 -24.23 13.49
C LEU A 120 4.68 -25.69 13.83
N ARG A 121 4.98 -26.10 15.06
CA ARG A 121 4.54 -27.40 15.57
C ARG A 121 3.03 -27.35 15.82
N ASP A 122 2.32 -28.46 15.63
CA ASP A 122 0.87 -28.56 15.90
C ASP A 122 0.45 -28.12 17.32
N SER A 123 1.36 -28.25 18.29
CA SER A 123 1.16 -27.85 19.68
C SER A 123 1.38 -26.36 19.94
N ASP A 124 1.99 -25.64 19.00
CA ASP A 124 2.29 -24.21 19.13
C ASP A 124 1.02 -23.39 18.95
N ASP A 125 0.71 -22.54 19.93
CA ASP A 125 -0.47 -21.69 19.95
C ASP A 125 -0.15 -20.22 19.67
N MET A 126 1.11 -19.86 19.38
CA MET A 126 1.54 -18.47 19.17
C MET A 126 0.67 -17.77 18.12
N GLY A 127 0.46 -18.41 16.97
CA GLY A 127 -0.36 -17.84 15.89
C GLY A 127 -1.80 -17.57 16.34
N LYS A 128 -2.37 -18.47 17.15
CA LYS A 128 -3.72 -18.31 17.70
C LYS A 128 -3.75 -17.15 18.70
N ARG A 129 -2.80 -17.12 19.64
CA ARG A 129 -2.71 -16.09 20.66
C ARG A 129 -2.55 -14.70 20.05
N VAL A 130 -1.67 -14.55 19.07
CA VAL A 130 -1.50 -13.26 18.37
C VAL A 130 -2.75 -12.90 17.57
N ALA A 131 -3.33 -13.84 16.81
CA ALA A 131 -4.53 -13.59 16.02
C ALA A 131 -5.75 -13.15 16.85
N MET A 132 -5.83 -13.64 18.10
CA MET A 132 -6.91 -13.35 19.03
C MET A 132 -6.59 -12.17 19.99
N ASN A 133 -5.52 -11.40 19.75
CA ASN A 133 -5.07 -10.32 20.62
C ASN A 133 -4.74 -10.76 22.08
N GLU A 134 -4.31 -12.02 22.28
CA GLU A 134 -3.88 -12.60 23.56
C GLU A 134 -2.34 -12.56 23.76
N SER A 135 -1.66 -11.75 22.94
CA SER A 135 -0.21 -11.50 23.02
C SER A 135 0.08 -10.17 23.74
N SER A 136 1.35 -9.89 24.02
CA SER A 136 1.78 -8.60 24.61
C SER A 136 1.54 -7.40 23.69
N PHE A 137 1.41 -7.66 22.39
CA PHE A 137 1.14 -6.66 21.37
C PHE A 137 -0.22 -6.94 20.70
N THR A 138 -1.06 -5.92 20.63
CA THR A 138 -2.44 -6.03 20.13
C THR A 138 -2.75 -4.95 19.10
N LEU A 139 -3.71 -5.25 18.22
CA LEU A 139 -4.30 -4.30 17.29
C LEU A 139 -5.80 -4.19 17.59
N GLU A 140 -6.52 -3.39 16.81
CA GLU A 140 -7.99 -3.49 16.81
C GLU A 140 -8.45 -4.91 16.45
N ASP A 141 -9.70 -5.22 16.78
CA ASP A 141 -10.26 -6.55 16.56
C ASP A 141 -10.18 -6.96 15.08
N ASN A 142 -9.85 -8.22 14.84
CA ASN A 142 -9.71 -8.81 13.50
C ASN A 142 -8.63 -8.17 12.62
N ARG A 143 -7.63 -7.48 13.19
CA ARG A 143 -6.49 -6.92 12.41
C ARG A 143 -5.32 -7.88 12.25
N PHE A 144 -5.23 -8.94 13.06
CA PHE A 144 -4.30 -10.04 12.82
C PHE A 144 -5.01 -11.14 12.05
N ILE A 145 -4.54 -11.44 10.84
CA ILE A 145 -5.13 -12.46 9.96
C ILE A 145 -4.10 -13.52 9.65
N LEU A 146 -4.40 -14.79 9.97
CA LEU A 146 -3.55 -15.93 9.66
C LEU A 146 -3.72 -16.32 8.19
N LEU A 147 -2.63 -16.53 7.47
CA LEU A 147 -2.60 -16.97 6.08
C LEU A 147 -1.72 -18.20 5.89
N ARG A 148 -2.21 -19.17 5.13
CA ARG A 148 -1.41 -20.29 4.65
C ARG A 148 -1.36 -20.23 3.13
N GLY A 149 -0.24 -19.75 2.62
CA GLY A 149 0.08 -19.80 1.19
C GLY A 149 0.49 -21.21 0.73
N LYS A 150 0.75 -21.34 -0.57
CA LYS A 150 1.35 -22.55 -1.13
C LYS A 150 2.79 -22.70 -0.65
N ASP A 151 3.20 -23.91 -0.27
CA ASP A 151 4.59 -24.23 0.00
C ASP A 151 5.32 -24.42 -1.34
N GLY A 152 6.21 -23.48 -1.68
CA GLY A 152 7.02 -23.56 -2.90
C GLY A 152 7.97 -24.76 -2.97
N THR A 153 8.20 -25.43 -1.84
CA THR A 153 9.06 -26.62 -1.75
C THR A 153 8.29 -27.93 -1.85
N ASP A 154 6.97 -27.92 -1.66
CA ASP A 154 6.14 -29.14 -1.77
C ASP A 154 5.82 -29.41 -3.26
N PRO A 155 6.28 -30.54 -3.83
CA PRO A 155 5.97 -30.92 -5.21
C PRO A 155 4.46 -31.01 -5.48
N ASN A 156 3.65 -31.34 -4.47
CA ASN A 156 2.20 -31.48 -4.60
C ASN A 156 1.46 -30.13 -4.66
N GLU A 157 2.11 -29.05 -4.23
CA GLU A 157 1.55 -27.69 -4.22
C GLU A 157 2.10 -26.83 -5.38
N LYS A 158 3.06 -27.35 -6.15
CA LYS A 158 3.73 -26.62 -7.23
C LYS A 158 2.76 -26.04 -8.28
N ASP A 159 1.78 -26.84 -8.67
CA ASP A 159 0.83 -26.51 -9.74
C ASP A 159 -0.45 -25.84 -9.20
N TRP A 160 -0.50 -25.48 -7.92
CA TRP A 160 -1.65 -24.78 -7.37
C TRP A 160 -1.70 -23.36 -7.91
N ASP A 161 -2.82 -23.01 -8.55
CA ASP A 161 -3.18 -21.64 -8.86
C ASP A 161 -3.75 -20.93 -7.62
N ALA A 162 -4.12 -19.65 -7.79
CA ALA A 162 -4.65 -18.84 -6.70
C ALA A 162 -5.98 -19.38 -6.13
N GLU A 163 -6.86 -19.89 -6.99
CA GLU A 163 -8.16 -20.42 -6.56
C GLU A 163 -8.00 -21.74 -5.80
N MET A 164 -7.17 -22.65 -6.30
CA MET A 164 -6.82 -23.89 -5.62
C MET A 164 -6.15 -23.59 -4.27
N THR A 165 -5.21 -22.64 -4.22
CA THR A 165 -4.53 -22.23 -2.98
C THR A 165 -5.56 -21.76 -1.95
N ARG A 166 -6.50 -20.89 -2.35
CA ARG A 166 -7.60 -20.41 -1.49
C ARG A 166 -8.48 -21.54 -0.95
N ILE A 167 -8.86 -22.51 -1.79
CA ILE A 167 -9.67 -23.67 -1.37
C ILE A 167 -8.89 -24.56 -0.39
N LYS A 168 -7.62 -24.82 -0.67
CA LYS A 168 -6.75 -25.68 0.15
C LYS A 168 -6.42 -25.05 1.49
N GLU A 169 -6.18 -23.75 1.52
CA GLU A 169 -6.00 -22.96 2.74
C GLU A 169 -7.22 -23.07 3.65
N LYS A 170 -8.42 -22.79 3.12
CA LYS A 170 -9.68 -22.88 3.89
C LYS A 170 -9.87 -24.28 4.49
N LYS A 171 -9.58 -25.31 3.71
CA LYS A 171 -9.65 -26.72 4.17
C LYS A 171 -8.62 -27.03 5.25
N TRP A 172 -7.42 -26.45 5.17
CA TRP A 172 -6.36 -26.65 6.15
C TRP A 172 -6.73 -26.01 7.49
N PHE A 173 -7.13 -24.73 7.50
CA PHE A 173 -7.57 -24.05 8.72
C PHE A 173 -8.76 -24.74 9.38
N GLY A 174 -9.73 -25.24 8.59
CA GLY A 174 -10.90 -25.95 9.13
C GLY A 174 -10.60 -27.30 9.78
N ARG A 175 -9.42 -27.87 9.55
CA ARG A 175 -8.98 -29.15 10.15
C ARG A 175 -7.91 -28.98 11.22
N HIS A 176 -7.24 -27.83 11.25
CA HIS A 176 -6.12 -27.59 12.15
C HIS A 176 -6.59 -27.42 13.60
N LYS A 177 -5.96 -28.12 14.54
CA LYS A 177 -6.40 -28.18 15.94
C LYS A 177 -6.48 -26.80 16.60
N GLN A 178 -5.50 -25.93 16.34
CA GLN A 178 -5.42 -24.59 16.93
C GLN A 178 -6.32 -23.57 16.25
N TYR A 179 -6.59 -23.72 14.95
CA TYR A 179 -7.17 -22.65 14.13
C TYR A 179 -8.62 -22.91 13.71
N LYS A 180 -9.11 -24.14 13.82
CA LYS A 180 -10.48 -24.52 13.45
C LYS A 180 -11.54 -23.67 14.18
N ASP A 181 -11.26 -23.25 15.41
CA ASP A 181 -12.18 -22.50 16.26
C ASP A 181 -12.08 -20.97 16.03
N ILE A 182 -11.05 -20.51 15.32
CA ILE A 182 -10.80 -19.08 15.05
C ILE A 182 -10.81 -18.77 13.55
N GLN A 183 -11.59 -19.50 12.76
CA GLN A 183 -11.67 -19.30 11.30
C GLN A 183 -12.10 -17.90 10.85
N HIS A 184 -12.68 -17.10 11.74
CA HIS A 184 -13.07 -15.71 11.45
C HIS A 184 -11.86 -14.77 11.28
N VAL A 185 -10.67 -15.16 11.78
CA VAL A 185 -9.39 -14.44 11.60
C VAL A 185 -8.39 -15.24 10.73
N CYS A 186 -8.88 -16.22 9.95
CA CYS A 186 -8.02 -17.08 9.14
C CYS A 186 -8.42 -17.07 7.65
N GLY A 187 -7.40 -17.00 6.80
CA GLY A 187 -7.48 -17.22 5.36
C GLY A 187 -7.57 -15.95 4.53
N ILE A 188 -7.28 -16.12 3.24
CA ILE A 188 -7.27 -15.07 2.22
C ILE A 188 -8.63 -14.35 2.16
N ASP A 189 -9.73 -15.09 2.27
CA ASP A 189 -11.09 -14.53 2.29
C ASP A 189 -11.27 -13.51 3.40
N ARG A 190 -10.79 -13.85 4.61
CA ARG A 190 -10.90 -12.98 5.78
C ARG A 190 -10.01 -11.75 5.64
N LEU A 191 -8.81 -11.92 5.08
CA LEU A 191 -7.94 -10.78 4.79
C LEU A 191 -8.62 -9.82 3.80
N MET A 192 -9.17 -10.34 2.70
CA MET A 192 -9.85 -9.53 1.68
C MET A 192 -11.07 -8.80 2.26
N ASP A 193 -11.93 -9.50 3.00
CA ASP A 193 -13.08 -8.91 3.67
C ASP A 193 -12.65 -7.78 4.63
N THR A 194 -11.59 -8.01 5.42
CA THR A 194 -11.07 -7.02 6.39
C THR A 194 -10.49 -5.79 5.70
N MET A 195 -9.74 -5.98 4.60
CA MET A 195 -9.20 -4.89 3.80
C MET A 195 -10.32 -4.04 3.18
N ILE A 196 -11.35 -4.68 2.63
CA ILE A 196 -12.50 -3.99 2.03
C ILE A 196 -13.27 -3.20 3.09
N SER A 197 -13.57 -3.81 4.24
CA SER A 197 -14.27 -3.14 5.33
C SER A 197 -13.50 -1.92 5.84
N LEU A 198 -12.19 -2.08 6.10
CA LEU A 198 -11.36 -0.97 6.55
C LEU A 198 -11.27 0.16 5.50
N LEU A 199 -11.23 -0.20 4.21
CA LEU A 199 -11.20 0.79 3.14
C LEU A 199 -12.51 1.56 3.09
N ALA A 200 -13.64 0.85 3.21
CA ALA A 200 -14.96 1.47 3.25
C ALA A 200 -15.11 2.43 4.44
N GLU A 201 -14.66 2.02 5.64
CA GLU A 201 -14.63 2.87 6.83
C GLU A 201 -13.84 4.17 6.59
N LYS A 202 -12.62 4.04 6.04
CA LYS A 202 -11.79 5.21 5.69
C LYS A 202 -12.44 6.09 4.61
N MET A 203 -13.10 5.50 3.63
CA MET A 203 -13.78 6.28 2.58
C MET A 203 -14.94 7.09 3.16
N ILE A 204 -15.72 6.51 4.08
CA ILE A 204 -16.83 7.20 4.75
C ILE A 204 -16.33 8.40 5.56
N THR A 205 -15.19 8.29 6.23
CA THR A 205 -14.61 9.39 7.01
C THR A 205 -13.94 10.46 6.14
N GLU A 206 -13.20 10.06 5.09
CA GLU A 206 -12.35 10.96 4.32
C GLU A 206 -13.08 11.70 3.19
N ILE A 207 -14.06 11.06 2.51
CA ILE A 207 -14.75 11.68 1.37
C ILE A 207 -15.40 13.03 1.75
N PRO A 208 -16.13 13.17 2.87
CA PRO A 208 -16.72 14.45 3.25
C PRO A 208 -15.68 15.56 3.48
N ILE A 209 -14.51 15.20 4.04
CA ILE A 209 -13.41 16.12 4.30
C ILE A 209 -12.83 16.60 2.96
N LEU A 210 -12.56 15.68 2.04
CA LEU A 210 -12.06 15.98 0.69
C LEU A 210 -13.03 16.88 -0.08
N VAL A 211 -14.33 16.59 -0.03
CA VAL A 211 -15.36 17.42 -0.68
C VAL A 211 -15.35 18.84 -0.11
N ARG A 212 -15.20 19.00 1.21
CA ARG A 212 -15.11 20.32 1.84
C ARG A 212 -13.87 21.08 1.39
N GLN A 213 -12.71 20.42 1.38
CA GLN A 213 -11.45 21.01 0.94
C GLN A 213 -11.50 21.42 -0.55
N MET A 214 -12.10 20.59 -1.41
CA MET A 214 -12.29 20.91 -2.82
C MET A 214 -13.18 22.13 -3.01
N LYS A 215 -14.30 22.22 -2.28
CA LYS A 215 -15.19 23.38 -2.33
C LYS A 215 -14.49 24.65 -1.86
N GLN A 216 -13.73 24.58 -0.78
CA GLN A 216 -12.96 25.71 -0.26
C GLN A 216 -11.94 26.19 -1.28
N ARG A 217 -11.10 25.30 -1.83
CA ARG A 217 -10.11 25.67 -2.85
C ARG A 217 -10.75 26.25 -4.10
N LYS A 218 -11.92 25.74 -4.50
CA LYS A 218 -12.68 26.31 -5.62
C LYS A 218 -13.04 27.77 -5.33
N THR A 219 -13.58 28.06 -4.14
CA THR A 219 -13.91 29.44 -3.75
C THR A 219 -12.69 30.34 -3.74
N GLU A 220 -11.56 29.88 -3.18
CA GLU A 220 -10.30 30.63 -3.18
C GLU A 220 -9.83 30.98 -4.61
N VAL A 221 -9.89 30.01 -5.52
CA VAL A 221 -9.52 30.22 -6.94
C VAL A 221 -10.51 31.15 -7.64
N ASP A 222 -11.81 31.00 -7.39
CA ASP A 222 -12.85 31.87 -7.96
C ASP A 222 -12.71 33.32 -7.47
N GLU A 223 -12.25 33.55 -6.24
CA GLU A 223 -11.94 34.87 -5.69
C GLU A 223 -10.69 35.48 -6.34
N MET A 224 -9.59 34.72 -6.44
CA MET A 224 -8.38 35.15 -7.13
C MET A 224 -8.63 35.50 -8.60
N LEU A 225 -9.52 34.77 -9.27
CA LEU A 225 -9.87 35.04 -10.66
C LEU A 225 -10.59 36.38 -10.82
N LYS A 226 -11.52 36.71 -9.91
CA LYS A 226 -12.22 38.00 -9.90
C LYS A 226 -11.28 39.16 -9.65
N GLU A 227 -10.35 39.03 -8.70
CA GLU A 227 -9.34 40.07 -8.43
C GLU A 227 -8.48 40.38 -9.66
N LEU A 228 -8.19 39.37 -10.49
CA LEU A 228 -7.44 39.54 -11.74
C LEU A 228 -8.30 40.14 -12.87
N GLU A 229 -9.59 39.80 -12.95
CA GLU A 229 -10.54 40.42 -13.88
C GLU A 229 -10.75 41.91 -13.58
N ASP A 230 -10.74 42.30 -12.30
CA ASP A 230 -10.87 43.69 -11.86
C ASP A 230 -9.55 44.48 -11.95
N SER A 231 -8.42 43.81 -12.23
CA SER A 231 -7.14 44.48 -12.48
C SER A 231 -7.05 44.91 -13.95
N GLU A 232 -7.27 46.19 -14.24
CA GLU A 232 -7.04 46.76 -15.57
C GLU A 232 -5.60 46.50 -16.02
N VAL A 233 -5.44 45.96 -17.24
CA VAL A 233 -4.14 45.90 -17.92
C VAL A 233 -3.64 47.34 -18.05
N PRO A 234 -2.44 47.69 -17.57
CA PRO A 234 -1.95 49.06 -17.73
C PRO A 234 -1.74 49.33 -19.24
N GLU A 235 -2.67 50.06 -19.85
CA GLU A 235 -2.45 50.71 -21.13
C GLU A 235 -1.42 51.83 -20.94
N SER A 236 -0.14 51.53 -21.09
CA SER A 236 0.85 52.54 -21.47
C SER A 236 2.06 51.93 -22.15
N SER A 237 1.96 51.76 -23.46
CA SER A 237 3.11 51.83 -24.36
C SER A 237 3.10 53.16 -25.14
N GLU A 238 2.76 54.27 -24.48
CA GLU A 238 2.98 55.61 -25.00
C GLU A 238 3.92 56.36 -24.06
N GLY A 239 5.19 56.51 -24.44
CA GLY A 239 6.13 57.31 -23.65
C GLY A 239 7.62 56.97 -23.76
N LYS A 240 8.06 56.10 -24.67
CA LYS A 240 9.51 55.95 -24.96
C LYS A 240 9.82 56.18 -26.42
N GLY A 241 10.23 57.42 -26.70
CA GLY A 241 11.03 57.71 -27.88
C GLY A 241 10.53 58.87 -28.73
N ARG A 242 10.58 60.10 -28.23
CA ARG A 242 10.78 61.24 -29.13
C ARG A 242 11.55 62.39 -28.48
N SER A 243 12.74 62.59 -29.04
CA SER A 243 13.51 63.82 -29.16
C SER A 243 14.04 64.50 -27.89
N ARG A 244 15.35 64.34 -27.66
CA ARG A 244 16.19 65.44 -27.16
C ARG A 244 17.67 65.23 -27.48
N TYR A 245 18.01 65.29 -28.77
CA TYR A 245 19.38 65.56 -29.23
C TYR A 245 19.32 66.31 -30.56
N GLU A 246 18.84 67.56 -30.52
CA GLU A 246 19.15 68.60 -31.50
C GLU A 246 19.46 69.89 -30.71
N ALA A 247 20.47 70.62 -31.18
CA ALA A 247 21.15 71.79 -30.61
C ALA A 247 22.06 71.47 -29.40
N GLU A 248 23.37 71.75 -29.40
CA GLU A 248 24.04 72.96 -29.88
C GLU A 248 25.43 72.66 -30.48
N GLU A 249 25.80 73.53 -31.42
CA GLU A 249 27.16 73.78 -31.95
C GLU A 249 28.16 74.17 -30.86
#